data_AF-A0A6M3JR51-F1
#
_entry.id   AF-A0A6M3JR51-F1
#
_cell.length_a   1.000
_cell.length_b   1.000
_cell.length_c   1.000
_cell.angle_alpha   90.00
_cell.angle_beta   90.00
_cell.angle_gamma   90.00
#
_symmetry.space_group_name_H-M   'P 1'
#
loop_
_entity.id
_entity.type
_entity.pdbx_description
1 polymer ?
#
loop_
_entity_poly.entity_id
_entity_poly.type
_entity_poly.pdbx_seq_one_letter_code
_entity_poly.pdbx_strand_id
1 'polypeptide(L)'
;MTTEYFISYWGADEDRARQELGLDSQDLYFDSEYAMLDVLEKLKHYPDLATRIETGQLSHRPTTVRALMSYNGRLYEVEDAFGHEYPADTARWVWEEGNMSCDCNRADAIAEKYPDFIYEFTDIDEFGNKDYECGSMIKLERILVDGGEGIILES
;
A
#
# COMPACT_ATOMS: atom_id res chain seq x y z
N MET A 1 -21.54 -3.17 -21.60
CA MET A 1 -20.56 -3.30 -20.50
C MET A 1 -21.25 -2.80 -19.24
N THR A 2 -21.13 -3.53 -18.13
CA THR A 2 -21.76 -3.20 -16.84
C THR A 2 -20.84 -2.27 -16.06
N THR A 3 -21.42 -1.25 -15.43
CA THR A 3 -20.70 -0.37 -14.51
C THR A 3 -20.42 -1.11 -13.21
N GLU A 4 -19.19 -1.03 -12.75
CA GLU A 4 -18.72 -1.56 -11.48
C GLU A 4 -18.40 -0.40 -10.53
N TYR A 5 -18.43 -0.71 -9.23
CA TYR A 5 -18.20 0.24 -8.15
C TYR A 5 -17.12 -0.31 -7.24
N PHE A 6 -16.17 0.54 -6.85
CA PHE A 6 -15.01 0.17 -6.06
C PHE A 6 -14.82 1.11 -4.88
N ILE A 7 -14.46 0.52 -3.74
CA ILE A 7 -13.98 1.24 -2.55
C ILE A 7 -12.65 0.64 -2.16
N SER A 8 -11.63 1.50 -2.00
CA SER A 8 -10.43 1.17 -1.22
C SER A 8 -10.39 2.05 0.03
N TYR A 9 -10.01 1.51 1.17
CA TYR A 9 -9.87 2.26 2.41
C TYR A 9 -8.59 1.87 3.15
N TRP A 10 -7.98 2.82 3.86
CA TRP A 10 -6.76 2.60 4.62
C TRP A 10 -6.68 3.57 5.80
N GLY A 11 -5.96 3.21 6.85
CA GLY A 11 -5.73 4.08 7.99
C GLY A 11 -5.65 3.34 9.32
N ALA A 12 -5.54 4.08 10.42
CA ALA A 12 -5.32 3.51 11.75
C ALA A 12 -6.48 2.63 12.24
N ASP A 13 -7.69 2.86 11.71
CA ASP A 13 -8.90 2.13 12.06
C ASP A 13 -9.20 0.93 11.13
N GLU A 14 -8.32 0.62 10.17
CA GLU A 14 -8.58 -0.37 9.10
C GLU A 14 -8.90 -1.77 9.65
N ASP A 15 -8.04 -2.29 10.52
CA ASP A 15 -8.22 -3.61 11.14
C ASP A 15 -9.53 -3.69 11.95
N ARG A 16 -9.87 -2.61 12.66
CA ARG A 16 -11.13 -2.54 13.42
C ARG A 16 -12.32 -2.59 12.48
N ALA A 17 -12.30 -1.77 11.42
CA ALA A 17 -13.38 -1.73 10.44
C ALA A 17 -13.56 -3.08 9.74
N ARG A 18 -12.47 -3.74 9.35
CA ARG A 18 -12.52 -5.08 8.72
C ARG A 18 -13.19 -6.10 9.61
N GLN A 19 -12.79 -6.17 10.88
CA GLN A 19 -13.33 -7.14 11.84
C GLN A 19 -14.80 -6.87 12.17
N GLU A 20 -15.16 -5.62 12.45
CA GLU A 20 -16.52 -5.26 12.87
C GLU A 20 -17.54 -5.32 11.72
N LEU A 21 -17.12 -5.02 10.49
CA LEU A 21 -17.98 -5.05 9.30
C LEU A 21 -17.95 -6.40 8.56
N GLY A 22 -17.07 -7.32 8.96
CA GLY A 22 -16.91 -8.63 8.31
C GLY A 22 -16.38 -8.52 6.88
N LEU A 23 -15.41 -7.64 6.66
CA LEU A 23 -14.80 -7.42 5.35
C LEU A 23 -13.51 -8.23 5.22
N ASP A 24 -13.42 -9.01 4.15
CA ASP A 24 -12.26 -9.86 3.90
C ASP A 24 -11.05 -9.05 3.39
N SER A 25 -11.29 -7.88 2.79
CA SER A 25 -10.29 -7.03 2.14
C SER A 25 -10.55 -5.54 2.37
N GLN A 26 -9.51 -4.73 2.19
CA GLN A 26 -9.57 -3.27 2.11
C GLN A 26 -10.05 -2.77 0.72
N ASP A 27 -9.86 -3.60 -0.30
CA ASP A 27 -10.27 -3.37 -1.68
C ASP A 27 -11.58 -4.12 -1.94
N LEU A 28 -12.67 -3.37 -2.14
CA LEU A 28 -14.04 -3.89 -2.22
C LEU A 28 -14.68 -3.55 -3.57
N TYR A 29 -15.30 -4.55 -4.19
CA TYR A 29 -16.01 -4.42 -5.47
C TYR A 29 -17.50 -4.69 -5.31
N PHE A 30 -18.32 -3.93 -6.03
CA PHE A 30 -19.77 -4.05 -6.00
C PHE A 30 -20.36 -4.00 -7.40
N ASP A 31 -21.38 -4.84 -7.62
CA ASP A 31 -22.18 -4.84 -8.85
C ASP A 31 -23.32 -3.82 -8.82
N SER A 32 -23.47 -3.06 -7.72
CA SER A 32 -24.51 -2.03 -7.58
C SER A 32 -24.06 -0.86 -6.71
N GLU A 33 -24.48 0.35 -7.12
CA GLU A 33 -24.26 1.58 -6.36
C GLU A 33 -24.83 1.50 -4.95
N TYR A 34 -26.00 0.86 -4.79
CA TYR A 34 -26.65 0.73 -3.49
C TYR A 34 -25.81 -0.07 -2.49
N ALA A 35 -25.20 -1.20 -2.92
CA ALA A 35 -24.34 -1.99 -2.06
C ALA A 35 -23.06 -1.23 -1.68
N MET A 36 -22.47 -0.49 -2.63
CA MET A 36 -21.32 0.39 -2.36
C MET A 36 -21.68 1.45 -1.31
N LEU A 37 -22.81 2.14 -1.48
CA LEU A 37 -23.24 3.21 -0.57
C LEU A 37 -23.55 2.69 0.84
N ASP A 38 -24.12 1.48 0.97
CA ASP A 38 -24.36 0.85 2.28
C ASP A 38 -23.06 0.60 3.04
N VAL A 39 -22.02 0.11 2.36
CA VAL A 39 -20.69 -0.06 2.96
C VAL A 39 -20.03 1.28 3.27
N LEU A 40 -20.10 2.24 2.35
CA LEU A 40 -19.52 3.57 2.54
C LEU A 40 -20.11 4.27 3.77
N GLU A 41 -21.42 4.13 4.01
CA GLU A 41 -22.07 4.69 5.19
C GLU A 41 -21.54 4.09 6.49
N LYS A 42 -21.28 2.77 6.50
CA LYS A 42 -20.67 2.08 7.64
C LYS A 42 -19.23 2.54 7.89
N LEU A 43 -18.44 2.72 6.82
CA LEU A 43 -17.05 3.18 6.92
C LEU A 43 -16.92 4.59 7.51
N LYS A 44 -17.93 5.47 7.35
CA LYS A 44 -17.93 6.82 7.95
C LYS A 44 -17.89 6.81 9.49
N HIS A 45 -18.20 5.69 10.14
CA HIS A 45 -18.09 5.55 11.59
C HIS A 45 -16.64 5.39 12.09
N TYR A 46 -15.67 5.31 11.18
CA TYR A 46 -14.25 5.14 11.47
C TYR A 46 -13.51 6.42 11.03
N PRO A 47 -13.31 7.40 11.94
CA PRO A 47 -12.82 8.72 11.59
C PRO A 47 -11.39 8.75 11.06
N ASP A 48 -10.60 7.72 11.37
CA ASP A 48 -9.19 7.61 10.96
C ASP A 48 -9.01 6.78 9.68
N LEU A 49 -10.09 6.56 8.91
CA LEU A 49 -10.03 5.96 7.59
C LEU A 49 -10.04 7.01 6.48
N ALA A 50 -9.05 6.90 5.60
CA ALA A 50 -9.15 7.46 4.26
C ALA A 50 -9.89 6.48 3.34
N THR A 51 -10.65 7.00 2.38
CA THR A 51 -11.40 6.20 1.40
C THR A 51 -11.17 6.74 -0.02
N ARG A 52 -11.01 5.84 -0.99
CA ARG A 52 -11.02 6.10 -2.43
C ARG A 52 -12.21 5.38 -3.03
N ILE A 53 -12.95 6.07 -3.89
CA ILE A 53 -14.14 5.54 -4.56
C ILE A 53 -13.93 5.66 -6.06
N GLU A 54 -14.20 4.57 -6.79
CA GLU A 54 -14.16 4.57 -8.24
C GLU A 54 -15.40 3.91 -8.82
N THR A 55 -15.81 4.40 -9.98
CA THR A 55 -16.97 3.89 -10.71
C THR A 55 -16.65 3.83 -12.18
N GLY A 56 -17.01 2.75 -12.85
CA GLY A 56 -16.78 2.63 -14.29
C GLY A 56 -16.56 1.20 -14.72
N GLN A 57 -15.78 1.03 -15.79
CA GLN A 57 -15.26 -0.27 -16.17
C GLN A 57 -13.90 -0.41 -15.50
N LEU A 58 -13.82 -1.31 -14.51
CA LEU A 58 -12.60 -1.52 -13.74
C LEU A 58 -11.87 -2.71 -14.34
N SER A 59 -10.55 -2.63 -14.46
CA SER A 59 -9.77 -3.74 -15.05
C SER A 59 -9.46 -4.85 -14.04
N HIS A 60 -9.68 -4.59 -12.74
CA HIS A 60 -9.31 -5.44 -11.59
C HIS A 60 -7.84 -5.84 -11.61
N ARG A 61 -6.99 -5.04 -12.25
CA ARG A 61 -5.57 -5.36 -12.37
C ARG A 61 -4.84 -4.91 -11.12
N PRO A 62 -4.06 -5.79 -10.49
CA PRO A 62 -3.22 -5.39 -9.38
C PRO A 62 -2.13 -4.44 -9.90
N THR A 63 -1.88 -3.38 -9.15
CA THR A 63 -0.69 -2.56 -9.30
C THR A 63 0.42 -3.22 -8.51
N THR A 64 1.43 -3.73 -9.22
CA THR A 64 2.55 -4.44 -8.60
C THR A 64 3.78 -3.57 -8.61
N VAL A 65 4.44 -3.43 -7.46
CA VAL A 65 5.73 -2.76 -7.32
C VAL A 65 6.82 -3.81 -7.16
N ARG A 66 7.90 -3.68 -7.92
CA ARG A 66 9.14 -4.43 -7.72
C ARG A 66 10.27 -3.46 -7.40
N ALA A 67 10.77 -3.54 -6.17
CA ALA A 67 11.82 -2.68 -5.67
C ALA A 67 13.11 -3.48 -5.47
N LEU A 68 14.22 -2.95 -5.99
CA LEU A 68 15.57 -3.41 -5.68
C LEU A 68 16.18 -2.43 -4.68
N MET A 69 16.53 -2.94 -3.51
CA MET A 69 17.10 -2.16 -2.42
C MET A 69 18.49 -2.66 -2.06
N SER A 70 19.38 -1.76 -1.64
CA SER A 70 20.70 -2.13 -1.13
C SER A 70 20.85 -1.78 0.35
N TYR A 71 21.40 -2.72 1.11
CA TYR A 71 21.73 -2.54 2.53
C TYR A 71 22.93 -3.42 2.91
N ASN A 72 23.91 -2.83 3.60
CA ASN A 72 25.14 -3.50 4.04
C ASN A 72 25.85 -4.31 2.93
N GLY A 73 25.92 -3.74 1.72
CA GLY A 73 26.56 -4.37 0.56
C GLY A 73 25.79 -5.55 -0.06
N ARG A 74 24.56 -5.82 0.39
CA ARG A 74 23.65 -6.82 -0.18
C ARG A 74 22.51 -6.15 -0.92
N LEU A 75 21.96 -6.87 -1.89
CA LEU A 75 20.79 -6.46 -2.67
C LEU A 75 19.58 -7.31 -2.28
N TYR A 76 18.43 -6.65 -2.12
CA TYR A 76 17.16 -7.25 -1.75
C TYR A 76 16.12 -6.86 -2.78
N GLU A 77 15.46 -7.85 -3.36
CA GLU A 77 14.37 -7.64 -4.32
C GLU A 77 13.05 -7.90 -3.62
N VAL A 78 12.21 -6.89 -3.50
CA VAL A 78 10.88 -7.00 -2.89
C VAL A 78 9.83 -6.81 -3.98
N GLU A 79 8.78 -7.63 -3.92
CA GLU A 79 7.58 -7.48 -4.74
C GLU A 79 6.43 -7.19 -3.79
N ASP A 80 5.67 -6.13 -4.07
CA ASP A 80 4.56 -5.65 -3.27
C ASP A 80 3.33 -5.45 -4.15
N ALA A 81 2.19 -6.00 -3.71
CA ALA A 81 0.91 -5.81 -4.35
C ALA A 81 0.27 -4.54 -3.77
N PHE A 82 0.52 -3.42 -4.43
CA PHE A 82 0.18 -2.08 -3.94
C PHE A 82 -1.33 -1.79 -3.88
N GLY A 83 -2.16 -2.68 -4.42
CA GLY A 83 -3.61 -2.57 -4.54
C GLY A 83 -4.06 -2.84 -5.97
N HIS A 84 -5.30 -2.52 -6.29
CA HIS A 84 -5.86 -2.66 -7.65
C HIS A 84 -6.19 -1.30 -8.27
N GLU A 85 -6.07 -1.20 -9.60
CA GLU A 85 -6.32 0.05 -10.36
C GLU A 85 -5.51 1.26 -9.85
N TYR A 86 -4.43 1.02 -9.11
CA TYR A 86 -3.65 2.10 -8.53
C TYR A 86 -2.74 2.71 -9.59
N PRO A 87 -2.75 4.04 -9.83
CA PRO A 87 -1.89 4.65 -10.81
C PRO A 87 -0.42 4.30 -10.58
N ALA A 88 0.30 3.92 -11.63
CA ALA A 88 1.70 3.53 -11.54
C ALA A 88 2.55 4.64 -10.90
N ASP A 89 2.27 5.89 -11.26
CA ASP A 89 2.99 7.06 -10.75
C ASP A 89 2.73 7.30 -9.26
N THR A 90 1.51 7.02 -8.78
CA THR A 90 1.21 7.17 -7.35
C THR A 90 1.87 6.05 -6.54
N ALA A 91 1.84 4.80 -7.03
CA ALA A 91 2.56 3.69 -6.39
C ALA A 91 4.07 3.94 -6.37
N ARG A 92 4.63 4.49 -7.46
CA ARG A 92 6.03 4.94 -7.52
C ARG A 92 6.32 6.01 -6.46
N TRP A 93 5.49 7.05 -6.40
CA TRP A 93 5.67 8.14 -5.44
C TRP A 93 5.68 7.63 -4.00
N VAL A 94 4.83 6.66 -3.64
CA VAL A 94 4.82 6.12 -2.27
C VAL A 94 6.13 5.45 -1.89
N TRP A 95 6.80 4.79 -2.83
CA TRP A 95 8.11 4.14 -2.63
C TRP A 95 9.31 5.08 -2.69
N GLU A 96 9.24 6.10 -3.53
CA GLU A 96 10.33 7.06 -3.72
C GLU A 96 10.29 8.17 -2.65
N GLU A 97 9.10 8.69 -2.32
CA GLU A 97 8.92 9.90 -1.50
C GLU A 97 7.89 9.76 -0.37
N GLY A 98 6.96 8.81 -0.48
CA GLY A 98 5.89 8.61 0.49
C GLY A 98 6.27 7.69 1.65
N ASN A 99 5.32 6.90 2.14
CA ASN A 99 5.51 6.07 3.33
C ASN A 99 6.65 5.06 3.17
N MET A 100 6.76 4.43 2.00
CA MET A 100 7.79 3.44 1.69
C MET A 100 9.17 4.07 1.40
N SER A 101 9.30 5.40 1.53
CA SER A 101 10.60 6.07 1.50
C SER A 101 11.38 5.93 2.82
N CYS A 102 10.71 5.67 3.95
CA CYS A 102 11.38 5.47 5.23
C CYS A 102 12.05 4.09 5.31
N ASP A 103 13.24 4.09 5.88
CA ASP A 103 14.01 2.87 6.11
C ASP A 103 13.27 1.85 6.97
N CYS A 104 12.45 2.30 7.92
CA CYS A 104 11.58 1.45 8.73
C CYS A 104 10.69 0.54 7.87
N ASN A 105 9.90 1.14 6.98
CA ASN A 105 8.97 0.41 6.14
C ASN A 105 9.70 -0.45 5.08
N ARG A 106 10.85 0.04 4.59
CA ARG A 106 11.70 -0.76 3.69
C ARG A 106 12.30 -1.98 4.40
N ALA A 107 12.73 -1.82 5.65
CA ALA A 107 13.26 -2.90 6.48
C ALA A 107 12.18 -3.96 6.71
N ASP A 108 10.95 -3.55 7.04
CA ASP A 108 9.82 -4.46 7.22
C ASP A 108 9.52 -5.24 5.93
N ALA A 109 9.46 -4.55 4.79
CA ALA A 109 9.22 -5.18 3.48
C ALA A 109 10.33 -6.15 3.07
N ILE A 110 11.60 -5.88 3.43
CA ILE A 110 12.69 -6.84 3.24
C ILE A 110 12.54 -8.02 4.21
N ALA A 111 12.29 -7.77 5.49
CA ALA A 111 12.20 -8.81 6.52
C ALA A 111 11.09 -9.83 6.26
N GLU A 112 9.97 -9.39 5.67
CA GLU A 112 8.87 -10.28 5.28
C GLU A 112 9.31 -11.35 4.27
N LYS A 113 10.17 -10.98 3.32
CA LYS A 113 10.66 -11.88 2.27
C LYS A 113 11.97 -12.58 2.62
N TYR A 114 12.80 -11.96 3.45
CA TYR A 114 14.15 -12.41 3.79
C TYR A 114 14.26 -12.60 5.32
N PRO A 115 13.94 -13.78 5.86
CA PRO A 115 13.91 -14.01 7.31
C PRO A 115 15.25 -13.87 8.02
N ASP A 116 16.36 -13.91 7.28
CA ASP A 116 17.72 -13.69 7.77
C ASP A 116 18.14 -12.22 7.76
N PHE A 117 17.28 -11.33 7.26
CA PHE A 117 17.51 -9.91 7.29
C PHE A 117 17.45 -9.39 8.74
N ILE A 118 18.53 -8.72 9.14
CA ILE A 118 18.63 -8.06 10.43
C ILE A 118 18.91 -6.59 10.13
N TYR A 119 17.93 -5.74 10.46
CA TYR A 119 18.12 -4.30 10.39
C TYR A 119 18.81 -3.82 11.66
N GLU A 120 20.03 -3.30 11.51
CA GLU A 120 20.77 -2.69 12.61
C GLU A 120 20.27 -1.26 12.80
N PHE A 121 19.48 -1.03 13.86
CA PHE A 121 19.14 0.33 14.30
C PHE A 121 20.39 0.98 14.87
N THR A 122 20.88 2.03 14.21
CA THR A 122 22.09 2.73 14.64
C THR A 122 21.84 3.75 15.73
N ASP A 123 20.62 4.26 15.85
CA ASP A 123 20.28 5.31 16.81
C ASP A 123 19.40 4.73 17.93
N ILE A 124 20.03 4.56 19.09
CA ILE A 124 19.34 4.38 20.36
C ILE A 124 19.51 5.72 21.06
N ASP A 125 18.40 6.37 21.40
CA ASP A 125 18.42 7.64 22.12
C ASP A 125 19.15 7.48 23.47
N GLU A 126 19.46 8.60 24.12
CA GLU A 126 20.13 8.62 25.42
C GLU A 126 19.35 7.91 26.55
N PHE A 127 18.10 7.53 26.29
CA PHE A 127 17.20 6.82 27.21
C PHE A 127 17.07 5.33 26.90
N GLY A 128 17.76 4.81 25.88
CA GLY A 128 17.67 3.40 25.50
C GLY A 128 16.47 3.09 24.60
N ASN A 129 15.72 4.09 24.15
CA ASN A 129 14.68 3.89 23.15
C ASN A 129 15.32 3.84 21.77
N LYS A 130 14.79 2.98 20.90
CA LYS A 130 15.16 3.02 19.48
C LYS A 130 14.71 4.37 18.93
N ASP A 131 15.66 5.21 18.56
CA ASP A 131 15.36 6.41 17.81
C ASP A 131 15.06 5.96 16.38
N TYR A 132 13.82 6.17 15.95
CA TYR A 132 13.39 5.82 14.60
C TYR A 132 13.73 6.95 13.63
N GLU A 133 14.76 7.76 13.90
CA GLU A 133 15.34 8.62 12.88
C GLU A 133 15.69 7.70 11.72
N CYS A 134 14.96 7.89 10.61
CA CYS A 134 15.07 7.11 9.40
C CYS A 134 16.40 7.44 8.73
N GLY A 135 17.50 6.98 9.34
CA GLY A 135 18.84 7.05 8.79
C GLY A 135 18.78 6.31 7.47
N SER A 136 19.00 7.02 6.36
CA SER A 136 18.75 6.57 4.99
C SER A 136 19.76 5.49 4.54
N MET A 137 19.76 4.36 5.23
CA MET A 137 20.72 3.26 5.08
C MET A 137 20.27 2.27 4.01
N ILE A 138 18.97 2.05 3.88
CA ILE A 138 18.38 1.22 2.83
C ILE A 138 18.14 2.09 1.60
N LYS A 139 18.97 1.88 0.58
CA LYS A 139 18.89 2.64 -0.66
C LYS A 139 17.97 1.96 -1.65
N LEU A 140 17.02 2.70 -2.21
CA LEU A 140 16.25 2.26 -3.36
C LEU A 140 17.12 2.40 -4.63
N GLU A 141 17.60 1.29 -5.17
CA GLU A 141 18.46 1.25 -6.36
C GLU A 141 17.64 1.28 -7.65
N ARG A 142 16.47 0.62 -7.63
CA ARG A 142 15.57 0.54 -8.77
C ARG A 142 14.15 0.27 -8.29
N ILE A 143 13.19 0.84 -9.01
CA ILE A 143 11.78 0.50 -8.88
C ILE A 143 11.16 0.29 -10.26
N LEU A 144 10.42 -0.80 -10.38
CA LEU A 144 9.54 -1.09 -11.50
C LEU A 144 8.11 -1.12 -10.97
N VAL A 145 7.21 -0.45 -11.66
CA VAL A 145 5.78 -0.46 -11.31
C VAL A 145 5.02 -0.94 -12.52
N ASP A 146 4.27 -2.01 -12.33
CA ASP A 146 3.28 -2.47 -13.28
C ASP A 146 1.93 -1.94 -12.81
N GLY A 147 1.50 -0.82 -13.41
CA GLY A 147 0.26 -0.14 -13.04
C GLY A 147 -0.96 -0.91 -13.53
N GLY A 148 -1.95 -1.05 -12.65
CA GLY A 148 -3.24 -1.62 -12.97
C GLY A 148 -4.09 -0.76 -13.92
N GLU A 149 -3.64 0.41 -14.34
CA GLU A 149 -4.38 1.28 -15.26
C GLU A 149 -4.67 0.53 -16.58
N GLY A 150 -5.88 -0.02 -16.67
CA GLY A 150 -6.49 -0.36 -17.93
C GLY A 150 -6.52 0.89 -18.79
N ILE A 151 -6.15 0.74 -20.07
CA ILE A 151 -6.33 1.78 -21.08
C ILE A 151 -7.81 2.20 -21.04
N ILE A 152 -8.10 3.41 -20.56
CA ILE A 152 -9.39 4.06 -20.81
C ILE A 152 -9.40 4.36 -22.31
N LEU A 153 -10.01 3.46 -23.09
CA LEU A 153 -10.36 3.77 -24.47
C LEU A 153 -11.53 4.76 -24.39
N GLU A 154 -11.21 6.06 -24.38
CA GLU A 154 -12.20 7.07 -24.71
C GLU A 154 -12.71 6.79 -26.14
N SER A 155 -14.00 6.46 -26.24
CA SER A 155 -14.73 6.35 -27.51
C SER A 155 -15.21 7.71 -28.00
#